data_AF-A0A5K0XPZ0-F1
#
_entry.id   AF-A0A5K0XPZ0-F1
#
_cell.length_a   1.000
_cell.length_b   1.000
_cell.length_c   1.000
_cell.angle_alpha   90.00
_cell.angle_beta   90.00
_cell.angle_gamma   90.00
#
_symmetry.space_group_name_H-M   'P 1'
#
loop_
_entity.id
_entity.type
_entity.pdbx_description
1 polymer ?
#
loop_
_entity_poly.entity_id
_entity_poly.type
_entity_poly.pdbx_seq_one_letter_code
_entity_poly.pdbx_strand_id
1 'polypeptide(L)' 'VGSLGRYSYEKDVTGVIVKGCTISGTMNGVRIKSWQASPSSISATNMTFDNIILKDVGNPIIIDQNYCPFKSACAQQ' A
#
# COMPACT_ATOMS: atom_id res chain seq x y z
N VAL A 1 3.04 -1.98 1.37
CA VAL A 1 3.35 -0.63 1.91
C VAL A 1 2.06 0.02 2.40
N GLY A 2 2.06 0.54 3.64
CA GLY A 2 0.88 1.16 4.26
C GLY A 2 0.13 0.28 5.26
N SER A 3 -1.05 0.70 5.74
CA SER A 3 -1.77 1.90 5.33
C SER A 3 -1.03 3.18 5.74
N LEU A 4 -0.87 4.08 4.78
CA LEU A 4 -0.22 5.38 4.96
C LEU A 4 -1.27 6.47 5.18
N GLY A 5 -0.97 7.46 6.01
CA GLY A 5 -1.78 8.65 6.20
C GLY A 5 -2.86 8.47 7.25
N ARG A 6 -2.66 7.63 8.28
CA ARG A 6 -3.65 7.53 9.36
C ARG A 6 -3.46 8.62 10.41
N TYR A 7 -2.20 8.88 10.76
CA TYR A 7 -1.84 9.83 11.81
C TYR A 7 -1.04 11.01 11.29
N SER A 8 -1.19 12.17 11.91
CA SER A 8 -0.53 13.41 11.50
C SER A 8 0.99 13.39 11.64
N TYR A 9 1.52 12.52 12.50
CA TYR A 9 2.95 12.39 12.78
C TYR A 9 3.65 11.32 11.94
N GLU A 10 2.95 10.71 10.98
CA GLU A 10 3.57 9.75 10.06
C GLU A 10 4.60 10.45 9.16
N LYS A 11 5.66 9.71 8.81
CA LYS A 11 6.74 10.18 7.95
C LYS A 11 6.61 9.57 6.57
N ASP A 12 7.23 10.23 5.61
CA ASP A 12 7.36 9.75 4.24
C ASP A 12 8.03 8.37 4.16
N VAL A 13 7.59 7.57 3.20
CA VAL A 13 8.21 6.28 2.86
C VAL A 13 8.98 6.43 1.56
N THR A 14 10.27 6.14 1.59
CA THR A 14 11.11 6.20 0.38
C THR A 14 12.15 5.08 0.35
N GLY A 15 12.56 4.67 -0.84
CA GLY A 15 13.65 3.70 -1.03
C GLY A 15 13.27 2.25 -0.73
N VAL A 16 12.00 1.86 -0.90
CA VAL A 16 11.56 0.49 -0.67
C VAL A 16 11.98 -0.39 -1.83
N ILE A 17 12.76 -1.45 -1.57
CA ILE A 17 13.15 -2.43 -2.58
C ILE A 17 12.70 -3.82 -2.14
N VAL A 18 11.88 -4.47 -2.95
CA VAL A 18 11.49 -5.87 -2.79
C VAL A 18 11.92 -6.60 -4.05
N LYS A 19 12.80 -7.60 -3.93
CA LYS A 19 13.31 -8.30 -5.11
C LYS A 19 13.59 -9.78 -4.91
N GLY A 20 13.48 -10.55 -6.00
CA GLY A 20 13.96 -11.94 -6.07
C GLY A 20 13.18 -12.93 -5.18
N CYS A 21 11.87 -12.76 -5.06
CA CYS A 21 11.05 -13.59 -4.18
C CYS A 21 9.84 -14.19 -4.89
N THR A 22 9.21 -15.20 -4.26
CA THR A 22 7.91 -15.71 -4.69
C THR A 22 6.86 -15.36 -3.64
N ILE A 23 5.78 -14.71 -4.05
CA ILE A 23 4.58 -14.51 -3.24
C ILE A 23 3.52 -15.47 -3.77
N SER A 24 3.01 -16.35 -2.91
CA SER A 24 2.10 -17.42 -3.34
C SER A 24 0.87 -17.59 -2.46
N GLY A 25 -0.28 -17.88 -3.07
CA GLY A 25 -1.51 -18.23 -2.38
C GLY A 25 -2.11 -17.11 -1.54
N THR A 26 -1.76 -15.85 -1.82
CA THR A 26 -2.22 -14.69 -1.05
C THR A 26 -3.36 -13.95 -1.75
N MET A 27 -4.15 -13.23 -0.97
CA MET A 27 -5.17 -12.33 -1.51
C MET A 27 -4.56 -11.17 -2.33
N ASN A 28 -3.37 -10.69 -1.95
CA ASN A 28 -2.67 -9.61 -2.65
C ASN A 28 -1.17 -9.93 -2.74
N GLY A 29 -0.54 -9.56 -3.85
CA GLY A 29 0.91 -9.63 -4.04
C GLY A 29 1.55 -8.35 -3.52
N VAL A 30 1.90 -7.45 -4.43
CA VAL A 30 2.34 -6.10 -4.06
C VAL A 30 1.12 -5.25 -3.76
N ARG A 31 1.03 -4.73 -2.53
CA ARG A 31 -0.04 -3.82 -2.11
C ARG A 31 0.51 -2.53 -1.55
N ILE A 32 0.12 -1.40 -2.12
CA ILE A 32 0.35 -0.05 -1.58
C ILE A 32 -1.02 0.52 -1.22
N LYS A 33 -1.18 1.03 0.01
CA LYS A 33 -2.45 1.59 0.47
C LYS A 33 -2.26 2.88 1.26
N SER A 34 -3.03 3.92 0.96
CA SER A 34 -3.13 5.15 1.76
C SER A 34 -4.56 5.46 2.12
N TRP A 35 -4.77 5.99 3.33
CA TRP A 35 -6.08 6.43 3.80
C TRP A 35 -6.63 7.54 2.90
N GLN A 36 -7.91 7.42 2.56
CA GLN A 36 -8.62 8.44 1.80
C GLN A 36 -8.59 9.81 2.49
N ALA A 37 -8.74 9.82 3.82
CA ALA A 37 -8.85 11.03 4.64
C ALA A 37 -7.59 11.23 5.48
N SER A 38 -6.43 11.40 4.82
CA SER A 38 -5.18 11.62 5.53
C SER A 38 -5.17 12.96 6.27
N PRO A 39 -4.83 13.01 7.57
CA PRO A 39 -4.77 14.27 8.33
C PRO A 39 -3.49 15.07 8.03
N SER A 40 -2.55 14.52 7.27
CA SER A 40 -1.32 15.18 6.86
C SER A 40 -0.91 14.75 5.45
N SER A 41 -0.13 15.60 4.76
CA SER A 41 0.48 15.25 3.48
C SER A 41 1.73 14.42 3.75
N ILE A 42 1.72 13.19 3.26
CA ILE A 42 2.87 12.28 3.30
C ILE A 42 3.14 11.74 1.90
N SER A 43 4.39 11.42 1.63
CA SER A 43 4.81 10.88 0.34
C SER A 43 5.25 9.42 0.45
N ALA A 44 5.01 8.67 -0.63
CA ALA A 44 5.48 7.31 -0.80
C ALA A 44 6.20 7.25 -2.15
N THR A 45 7.53 7.33 -2.15
CA THR A 45 8.33 7.57 -3.36
C THR A 45 9.45 6.53 -3.51
N ASN A 46 10.07 6.44 -4.69
CA ASN A 46 11.25 5.61 -4.95
C ASN A 46 11.09 4.16 -4.45
N MET A 47 10.15 3.41 -5.04
CA MET A 47 9.91 2.01 -4.71
C MET A 47 10.18 1.10 -5.90
N THR A 48 10.89 0.00 -5.67
CA THR A 48 11.24 -0.99 -6.69
C THR A 48 10.75 -2.37 -6.26
N PHE A 49 9.92 -2.96 -7.10
CA PHE A 49 9.46 -4.35 -6.97
C PHE A 49 9.96 -5.11 -8.20
N ASP A 50 10.98 -5.96 -8.02
CA ASP A 50 11.74 -6.52 -9.13
C ASP A 50 11.94 -8.03 -9.01
N ASN A 51 11.87 -8.76 -10.13
CA ASN A 51 12.03 -10.22 -10.15
C ASN A 51 11.19 -10.94 -9.07
N ILE A 52 9.90 -10.59 -8.96
CA ILE A 52 8.95 -11.20 -8.03
C ILE A 52 8.05 -12.17 -8.80
N ILE A 53 8.01 -13.43 -8.39
CA ILE A 53 7.06 -14.42 -8.90
C ILE A 53 5.78 -14.32 -8.08
N LEU A 54 4.66 -14.00 -8.72
CA LEU A 54 3.33 -13.95 -8.10
C LEU A 54 2.56 -15.21 -8.52
N LYS A 55 2.48 -16.20 -7.62
CA LYS A 55 1.90 -17.51 -7.92
C LYS A 55 0.57 -17.72 -7.19
N ASP A 56 -0.53 -17.90 -7.91
CA ASP A 56 -1.85 -18.13 -7.30
C ASP A 56 -2.27 -16.97 -6.36
N VAL A 57 -1.96 -15.74 -6.76
CA VAL A 57 -2.25 -14.52 -6.00
C VAL A 57 -3.52 -13.87 -6.54
N GLY A 58 -4.48 -13.55 -5.65
CA GLY A 58 -5.77 -12.97 -6.04
C GLY A 58 -5.66 -11.60 -6.71
N ASN A 59 -4.93 -10.66 -6.09
CA ASN A 59 -4.64 -9.33 -6.64
C ASN A 59 -3.12 -9.17 -6.77
N PRO A 60 -2.51 -9.46 -7.93
CA PRO A 60 -1.06 -9.47 -8.09
C PRO A 60 -0.38 -8.16 -7.66
N ILE A 61 -0.92 -7.02 -8.13
CA ILE A 61 -0.45 -5.68 -7.77
C ILE A 61 -1.67 -4.79 -7.56
N ILE A 62 -1.72 -4.07 -6.44
CA ILE A 62 -2.79 -3.11 -6.16
C ILE A 62 -2.24 -1.86 -5.45
N ILE A 63 -2.67 -0.70 -5.94
CA ILE A 63 -2.39 0.60 -5.34
C ILE A 63 -3.75 1.24 -5.01
N ASP A 64 -4.03 1.41 -3.73
CA ASP A 64 -5.31 1.89 -3.22
C ASP A 64 -5.10 3.19 -2.44
N GLN A 65 -5.39 4.32 -3.08
CA GLN A 65 -5.32 5.63 -2.43
C GLN A 65 -6.59 6.04 -1.69
N ASN A 66 -7.63 5.19 -1.74
CA ASN A 66 -8.91 5.40 -1.08
C ASN A 66 -9.13 4.34 0.01
N TYR A 67 -8.06 3.89 0.66
CA TYR A 67 -8.14 2.80 1.62
C TYR A 67 -9.02 3.22 2.79
N CYS A 68 -10.17 2.58 2.90
CA CYS A 68 -11.09 2.79 4.00
C CYS A 68 -11.73 1.47 4.45
N PRO A 69 -11.13 0.77 5.42
CA PRO A 69 -11.64 -0.52 5.88
C PRO A 69 -12.91 -0.40 6.74
N PHE A 70 -13.24 0.79 7.24
CA PHE A 70 -14.41 1.03 8.09
C PHE A 70 -15.15 2.27 7.60
N LYS A 71 -16.45 2.12 7.27
CA LYS A 71 -17.28 3.24 6.78
C LYS A 71 -17.27 4.46 7.71
N SER A 72 -17.14 4.25 9.02
CA SER A 72 -17.09 5.31 10.03
C SER A 72 -15.79 6.12 10.02
N ALA A 73 -14.74 5.65 9.35
CA ALA A 73 -13.42 6.27 9.31
C ALA A 73 -13.06 6.85 7.93
N CYS A 74 -14.01 6.86 6.98
CA CYS A 74 -13.83 7.47 5.67
C CYS A 74 -14.26 8.93 5.69
N ALA A 75 -13.64 9.78 4.88
CA ALA A 75 -14.27 11.05 4.51
C ALA A 75 -15.58 10.73 3.78
N GLN A 76 -16.68 11.37 4.19
CA GLN A 76 -17.91 11.33 3.42
C GLN A 76 -17.61 11.96 2.06
N GLN A 77 -17.85 11.22 0.98
CA GLN A 77 -17.79 11.73 -0.39
C GLN A 77 -18.98 12.63 -0.66
#